data_AF-A0A971P4X6-F1
#
_entry.id   AF-A0A971P4X6-F1
#
_cell.length_a   1.000
_cell.length_b   1.000
_cell.length_c   1.000
_cell.angle_alpha   90.00
_cell.angle_beta   90.00
_cell.angle_gamma   90.00
#
_symmetry.space_group_name_H-M   'P 1'
#
loop_
_entity.id
_entity.type
_entity.pdbx_description
1 polymer ?
#
loop_
_entity_poly.entity_id
_entity_poly.type
_entity_poly.pdbx_seq_one_letter_code
_entity_poly.pdbx_strand_id
1 'polypeptide(L)'
;MRKVLNDRRSTPKALMVFKKECFDDIGGFDPMKYGGEDTVACFAARMKSYKTWSFPDVVAIHNKPIGTGHAKGLFKIRFRQGVGEYFLATHPLFMLVKSARRCLKEPPYGISGLLRLAGFVYAHYLRENRQIPDELVQFIRKEQLDRIFKGNKIPGEMQIEASE
;
A
#
# COMPACT_ATOMS: atom_id res chain seq x y z
N MET A 1 -22.40 0.89 -5.75
CA MET A 1 -20.97 1.16 -5.49
C MET A 1 -20.44 0.19 -4.45
N ARG A 2 -19.33 -0.52 -4.72
CA ARG A 2 -18.68 -1.36 -3.70
C ARG A 2 -18.05 -0.42 -2.67
N LYS A 3 -18.49 -0.45 -1.40
CA LYS A 3 -17.85 0.31 -0.32
C LYS A 3 -16.37 -0.04 -0.30
N VAL A 4 -15.51 0.89 -0.70
CA VAL A 4 -14.07 0.76 -0.54
C VAL A 4 -13.81 0.71 0.97
N LEU A 5 -12.99 -0.23 1.41
CA LEU A 5 -12.59 -0.33 2.81
C LEU A 5 -12.04 1.03 3.27
N ASN A 6 -12.56 1.55 4.38
CA ASN A 6 -12.15 2.79 5.04
C ASN A 6 -10.70 2.69 5.57
N ASP A 7 -9.70 2.57 4.68
CA ASP A 7 -8.33 2.92 5.03
C ASP A 7 -8.18 4.42 4.81
N ARG A 8 -8.01 5.18 5.89
CA ARG A 8 -7.79 6.63 5.78
C ARG A 8 -6.32 6.96 5.49
N ARG A 9 -5.40 6.01 5.59
CA ARG A 9 -3.95 6.29 5.50
C ARG A 9 -3.43 6.25 4.06
N SER A 10 -4.24 5.76 3.13
CA SER A 10 -3.79 5.39 1.80
C SER A 10 -4.74 5.99 0.77
N THR A 11 -4.24 6.93 -0.03
CA THR A 11 -5.01 7.54 -1.12
C THR A 11 -4.46 7.04 -2.46
N PRO A 12 -5.30 6.64 -3.44
CA PRO A 12 -4.83 6.26 -4.76
C PRO A 12 -4.08 7.39 -5.46
N LYS A 13 -2.97 7.09 -6.15
CA LYS A 13 -2.10 8.08 -6.82
C LYS A 13 -2.85 9.18 -7.60
N ALA A 14 -3.82 8.80 -8.43
CA ALA A 14 -4.54 9.73 -9.32
C ALA A 14 -5.41 10.77 -8.59
N LEU A 15 -5.68 10.57 -7.30
CA LEU A 15 -6.52 11.44 -6.47
C LEU A 15 -5.71 12.05 -5.31
N MET A 16 -4.41 11.81 -5.28
CA MET A 16 -3.56 12.27 -4.18
C MET A 16 -3.24 13.75 -4.37
N VAL A 17 -3.49 14.53 -3.33
CA VAL A 17 -3.18 15.96 -3.25
C VAL A 17 -2.24 16.16 -2.08
N PHE A 18 -1.27 17.05 -2.26
CA PHE A 18 -0.23 17.35 -1.26
C PHE A 18 -0.24 18.83 -0.90
N LYS A 19 0.12 19.12 0.34
CA LYS A 19 0.75 20.41 0.65
C LYS A 19 2.10 20.45 -0.07
N LYS A 20 2.46 21.60 -0.63
CA LYS A 20 3.70 21.75 -1.40
C LYS A 20 4.92 21.34 -0.57
N GLU A 21 4.98 21.79 0.68
CA GLU A 21 6.09 21.52 1.60
C GLU A 21 6.24 20.01 1.86
N CYS A 22 5.12 19.30 2.02
CA CYS A 22 5.13 17.85 2.19
C CYS A 22 5.64 17.13 0.94
N PHE A 23 5.24 17.58 -0.25
CA PHE A 23 5.68 16.98 -1.51
C PHE A 23 7.20 17.16 -1.72
N ASP A 24 7.71 18.35 -1.42
CA ASP A 24 9.13 18.67 -1.53
C ASP A 24 9.95 17.87 -0.48
N ASP A 25 9.47 17.77 0.76
CA ASP A 25 10.15 17.05 1.86
C ASP A 25 10.27 15.53 1.65
N ILE A 26 9.29 14.92 0.98
CA ILE A 26 9.33 13.48 0.66
C ILE A 26 10.12 13.18 -0.61
N GLY A 27 10.61 14.21 -1.32
CA GLY A 27 11.35 14.07 -2.57
C GLY A 27 10.49 13.85 -3.81
N GLY A 28 9.19 14.16 -3.74
CA GLY A 28 8.26 14.01 -4.86
C GLY A 28 7.89 12.55 -5.19
N PHE A 29 7.80 12.22 -6.49
CA PHE A 29 7.40 10.90 -6.97
C PHE A 29 8.43 10.29 -7.92
N ASP A 30 9.18 9.31 -7.43
CA ASP A 30 10.03 8.49 -8.28
C ASP A 30 9.26 7.28 -8.83
N PRO A 31 9.36 6.99 -10.15
CA PRO A 31 8.78 5.80 -10.75
C PRO A 31 9.33 4.52 -10.10
N MET A 32 8.42 3.67 -9.62
CA MET A 32 8.79 2.37 -9.06
C MET A 32 8.59 1.26 -10.08
N LYS A 33 9.57 0.35 -10.18
CA LYS A 33 9.59 -0.78 -11.13
C LYS A 33 8.30 -1.62 -11.10
N TYR A 34 7.71 -1.78 -9.91
CA TYR A 34 6.49 -2.57 -9.69
C TYR A 34 5.29 -1.74 -9.23
N GLY A 35 5.39 -0.41 -9.33
CA GLY A 35 4.40 0.55 -8.82
C GLY A 35 4.35 0.62 -7.29
N GLY A 36 3.42 1.43 -6.80
CA GLY A 36 3.22 1.66 -5.36
C GLY A 36 3.85 2.97 -4.86
N GLU A 37 4.12 3.88 -5.79
CA GLU A 37 4.62 5.23 -5.54
C GLU A 37 3.71 5.97 -4.55
N ASP A 38 2.39 5.84 -4.68
CA ASP A 38 1.41 6.41 -3.76
C ASP A 38 1.55 5.87 -2.33
N THR A 39 1.75 4.56 -2.20
CA THR A 39 1.96 3.90 -0.91
C THR A 39 3.25 4.40 -0.26
N VAL A 40 4.34 4.49 -1.03
CA VAL A 40 5.63 5.02 -0.54
C VAL A 40 5.49 6.47 -0.11
N ALA A 41 4.86 7.33 -0.92
CA ALA A 41 4.64 8.73 -0.58
C ALA A 41 3.84 8.88 0.71
N CYS A 42 2.78 8.07 0.90
CA CYS A 42 2.02 8.06 2.14
C CYS A 42 2.87 7.66 3.36
N PHE A 43 3.71 6.62 3.25
CA PHE A 43 4.61 6.25 4.34
C PHE A 43 5.69 7.29 4.60
N ALA A 44 6.31 7.85 3.56
CA ALA A 44 7.33 8.88 3.67
C ALA A 44 6.77 10.15 4.35
N ALA A 45 5.57 10.57 3.96
CA ALA A 45 4.88 11.70 4.59
C ALA A 45 4.69 11.45 6.09
N ARG A 46 4.17 10.28 6.48
CA ARG A 46 3.99 9.94 7.91
C ARG A 46 5.29 9.80 8.68
N MET A 47 6.35 9.31 8.04
CA MET A 47 7.69 9.24 8.63
C MET A 47 8.23 10.64 8.95
N LYS A 48 7.88 11.63 8.12
CA LYS A 48 8.18 13.06 8.32
C LYS A 48 7.13 13.78 9.18
N SER A 49 6.29 13.05 9.92
CA SER A 49 5.24 13.59 10.79
C SER A 49 4.10 14.35 10.07
N TYR A 50 3.98 14.24 8.75
CA TYR A 50 2.80 14.73 8.03
C TYR A 50 1.62 13.76 8.16
N LYS A 51 0.41 14.30 8.22
CA LYS A 51 -0.82 13.52 8.25
C LYS A 51 -1.23 13.11 6.83
N THR A 52 -1.59 11.85 6.66
CA THR A 52 -2.21 11.32 5.43
C THR A 52 -3.66 10.95 5.71
N TRP A 53 -4.59 11.46 4.91
CA TRP A 53 -6.01 11.22 5.13
C TRP A 53 -6.77 11.05 3.82
N SER A 54 -7.66 10.06 3.77
CA SER A 54 -8.59 9.84 2.67
C SER A 54 -10.01 10.23 3.08
N PHE A 55 -10.56 11.24 2.40
CA PHE A 55 -11.90 11.77 2.62
C PHE A 55 -12.93 10.88 1.92
N PRO A 56 -13.84 10.21 2.66
CA PRO A 56 -14.78 9.25 2.07
C PRO A 56 -15.87 9.94 1.25
N ASP A 57 -16.14 11.21 1.58
CA ASP A 57 -17.20 12.02 0.98
C ASP A 57 -16.78 12.57 -0.39
N VAL A 58 -15.46 12.57 -0.67
CA VAL A 58 -14.92 12.87 -1.99
C VAL A 58 -14.90 11.58 -2.82
N VAL A 59 -15.84 11.49 -3.75
CA VAL A 59 -16.04 10.29 -4.56
C VAL A 59 -15.51 10.49 -5.98
N ALA A 60 -14.63 9.59 -6.42
CA ALA A 60 -14.16 9.51 -7.79
C ALA A 60 -14.44 8.13 -8.39
N ILE A 61 -14.83 8.10 -9.67
CA ILE A 61 -15.17 6.86 -10.39
C ILE A 61 -13.97 6.43 -11.24
N HIS A 62 -13.40 5.26 -10.92
CA HIS A 62 -12.34 4.65 -11.72
C HIS A 62 -12.94 3.57 -12.62
N ASN A 63 -12.98 3.84 -13.93
CA ASN A 63 -13.67 2.99 -14.91
C ASN A 63 -12.99 1.63 -15.18
N LYS A 64 -11.75 1.43 -14.71
CA LYS A 64 -11.01 0.17 -14.86
C LYS A 64 -10.92 -0.58 -13.52
N PRO A 65 -10.83 -1.91 -13.51
CA PRO A 65 -10.47 -2.64 -12.31
C PRO A 65 -9.09 -2.19 -11.78
N ILE A 66 -9.00 -1.91 -10.48
CA ILE A 66 -7.74 -1.51 -9.85
C ILE A 66 -6.79 -2.70 -9.82
N GLY A 67 -5.51 -2.45 -10.13
CA GLY A 67 -4.45 -3.45 -9.99
C GLY A 67 -4.45 -4.54 -11.07
N THR A 68 -5.26 -4.42 -12.12
CA THR A 68 -5.18 -5.34 -13.28
C THR A 68 -4.22 -4.86 -14.37
N GLY A 69 -3.81 -3.59 -14.35
CA GLY A 69 -2.75 -3.03 -15.22
C GLY A 69 -2.83 -3.49 -16.69
N HIS A 70 -1.67 -3.68 -17.32
CA HIS A 70 -1.55 -4.28 -18.67
C HIS A 70 -1.37 -5.80 -18.65
N ALA A 71 -1.40 -6.42 -17.46
CA ALA A 71 -1.12 -7.84 -17.33
C ALA A 71 -2.34 -8.66 -17.77
N LYS A 72 -2.11 -9.59 -18.71
CA LYS A 72 -3.12 -10.58 -19.11
C LYS A 72 -3.14 -11.72 -18.08
N GLY A 73 -4.29 -11.97 -17.47
CA GLY A 73 -4.53 -13.10 -16.57
C GLY A 73 -4.43 -12.77 -15.08
N LEU A 74 -5.47 -13.17 -14.33
CA LEU A 74 -5.62 -12.86 -12.90
C LEU A 74 -4.50 -13.45 -12.03
N PHE A 75 -3.99 -14.63 -12.40
CA PHE A 75 -2.92 -15.30 -11.67
C PHE A 75 -1.61 -14.49 -11.71
N LYS A 76 -1.21 -14.08 -12.92
CA LYS A 76 -0.03 -13.24 -13.15
C LYS A 76 -0.16 -11.89 -12.44
N ILE A 77 -1.36 -11.31 -12.44
CA ILE A 77 -1.66 -10.10 -11.67
C ILE A 77 -1.41 -10.31 -10.17
N ARG A 78 -1.93 -11.38 -9.58
CA ARG A 78 -1.74 -11.66 -8.14
C ARG A 78 -0.26 -11.88 -7.81
N PHE A 79 0.45 -12.66 -8.62
CA PHE A 79 1.88 -12.87 -8.44
C PHE A 79 2.66 -11.55 -8.51
N ARG A 80 2.42 -10.73 -9.53
CA ARG A 80 3.09 -9.42 -9.68
C ARG A 80 2.78 -8.47 -8.53
N GLN A 81 1.55 -8.49 -7.99
CA GLN A 81 1.23 -7.74 -6.77
C GLN A 81 2.09 -8.18 -5.60
N GLY A 82 2.30 -9.49 -5.43
CA GLY A 82 3.23 -10.04 -4.45
C GLY A 82 4.66 -9.54 -4.58
N VAL A 83 5.17 -9.51 -5.81
CA VAL A 83 6.48 -8.90 -6.11
C VAL A 83 6.50 -7.42 -5.70
N GLY A 84 5.46 -6.66 -6.04
CA GLY A 84 5.33 -5.25 -5.61
C GLY A 84 5.40 -5.07 -4.09
N GLU A 85 4.75 -5.94 -3.30
CA GLU A 85 4.81 -5.87 -1.83
C GLU A 85 6.24 -6.00 -1.28
N TYR A 86 7.12 -6.76 -1.96
CA TYR A 86 8.53 -6.87 -1.58
C TYR A 86 9.28 -5.55 -1.77
N PHE A 87 9.05 -4.88 -2.91
CA PHE A 87 9.65 -3.57 -3.20
C PHE A 87 9.09 -2.46 -2.30
N LEU A 88 7.85 -2.60 -1.85
CA LEU A 88 7.22 -1.75 -0.82
C LEU A 88 7.68 -2.08 0.61
N ALA A 89 8.72 -2.89 0.78
CA ALA A 89 9.29 -3.26 2.07
C ALA A 89 8.32 -3.91 3.07
N THR A 90 7.23 -4.50 2.58
CA THR A 90 6.19 -5.11 3.40
C THR A 90 6.79 -6.13 4.38
N HIS A 91 6.42 -6.01 5.65
CA HIS A 91 6.82 -6.91 6.71
C HIS A 91 6.28 -8.33 6.43
N PRO A 92 7.10 -9.39 6.55
CA PRO A 92 6.66 -10.76 6.25
C PRO A 92 5.39 -11.19 6.99
N LEU A 93 5.28 -10.89 8.29
CA LEU A 93 4.07 -11.19 9.06
C LEU A 93 2.83 -10.44 8.53
N PHE A 94 2.99 -9.17 8.15
CA PHE A 94 1.92 -8.39 7.55
C PHE A 94 1.51 -8.98 6.20
N MET A 95 2.48 -9.42 5.40
CA MET A 95 2.24 -10.07 4.12
C MET A 95 1.49 -11.39 4.29
N LEU A 96 1.80 -12.20 5.30
CA LEU A 96 1.08 -13.44 5.61
C LEU A 96 -0.39 -13.17 5.97
N VAL A 97 -0.63 -12.26 6.93
CA VAL A 97 -1.99 -11.89 7.36
C VAL A 97 -2.79 -11.29 6.19
N LYS A 98 -2.18 -10.40 5.42
CA LYS A 98 -2.76 -9.80 4.21
C LYS A 98 -3.10 -10.89 3.19
N SER A 99 -2.19 -11.82 2.92
CA SER A 99 -2.41 -12.90 1.96
C SER A 99 -3.56 -13.81 2.36
N ALA A 100 -3.61 -14.25 3.62
CA ALA A 100 -4.73 -15.06 4.14
C ALA A 100 -6.08 -14.34 3.92
N ARG A 101 -6.15 -13.05 4.26
CA ARG A 101 -7.34 -12.23 4.02
C ARG A 101 -7.69 -12.11 2.53
N ARG A 102 -6.71 -12.04 1.63
CA ARG A 102 -6.96 -11.94 0.18
C ARG A 102 -7.45 -13.27 -0.42
N CYS A 103 -7.04 -14.43 0.11
CA CYS A 103 -7.64 -15.71 -0.27
C CYS A 103 -9.16 -15.73 -0.04
N LEU A 104 -9.62 -15.13 1.04
CA LEU A 104 -11.05 -15.10 1.39
C LEU A 104 -11.85 -14.03 0.64
N LYS A 105 -11.21 -12.89 0.31
CA LYS A 105 -11.92 -11.70 -0.17
C LYS A 105 -11.81 -11.45 -1.68
N GLU A 106 -10.93 -12.16 -2.37
CA GLU A 106 -10.63 -11.86 -3.77
C GLU A 106 -10.47 -13.10 -4.64
N PRO A 107 -10.98 -13.07 -5.88
CA PRO A 107 -10.76 -14.15 -6.83
C PRO A 107 -9.29 -14.23 -7.29
N PRO A 108 -8.80 -15.41 -7.69
CA PRO A 108 -9.45 -16.71 -7.49
C PRO A 108 -9.47 -17.05 -5.99
N TYR A 109 -10.66 -17.31 -5.43
CA TYR A 109 -10.83 -17.51 -3.99
C TYR A 109 -10.00 -18.73 -3.53
N GLY A 110 -9.47 -18.68 -2.32
CA GLY A 110 -8.53 -19.67 -1.78
C GLY A 110 -7.09 -19.53 -2.29
N ILE A 111 -6.87 -19.10 -3.53
CA ILE A 111 -5.53 -19.10 -4.18
C ILE A 111 -4.95 -17.69 -4.34
N SER A 112 -5.79 -16.65 -4.37
CA SER A 112 -5.39 -15.25 -4.64
C SER A 112 -4.30 -14.73 -3.70
N GLY A 113 -4.36 -15.07 -2.41
CA GLY A 113 -3.33 -14.73 -1.44
C GLY A 113 -2.07 -15.57 -1.58
N LEU A 114 -2.19 -16.87 -1.88
CA LEU A 114 -1.05 -17.76 -2.10
C LEU A 114 -0.19 -17.30 -3.28
N LEU A 115 -0.81 -16.88 -4.38
CA LEU A 115 -0.09 -16.34 -5.54
C LEU A 115 0.69 -15.06 -5.20
N ARG A 116 0.11 -14.18 -4.37
CA ARG A 116 0.84 -12.99 -3.90
C ARG A 116 1.98 -13.37 -2.97
N LEU A 117 1.75 -14.29 -2.03
CA LEU A 117 2.80 -14.75 -1.14
C LEU A 117 3.96 -15.37 -1.94
N ALA A 118 3.65 -16.17 -2.96
CA ALA A 118 4.63 -16.73 -3.87
C ALA A 118 5.45 -15.63 -4.59
N GLY A 119 4.79 -14.59 -5.11
CA GLY A 119 5.49 -13.46 -5.73
C GLY A 119 6.39 -12.70 -4.75
N PHE A 120 5.93 -12.51 -3.51
CA PHE A 120 6.71 -11.86 -2.46
C PHE A 120 7.95 -12.68 -2.07
N VAL A 121 7.78 -13.99 -1.86
CA VAL A 121 8.88 -14.92 -1.53
C VAL A 121 9.87 -15.02 -2.69
N TYR A 122 9.37 -15.10 -3.92
CA TYR A 122 10.20 -15.10 -5.12
C TYR A 122 11.09 -13.85 -5.21
N ALA A 123 10.50 -12.66 -5.05
CA ALA A 123 11.26 -11.41 -5.06
C ALA A 123 12.24 -11.33 -3.88
N HIS A 124 11.87 -11.88 -2.71
CA HIS A 124 12.76 -11.97 -1.56
C HIS A 124 13.98 -12.84 -1.82
N TYR A 125 13.79 -13.98 -2.48
CA TYR A 125 14.88 -14.87 -2.86
C TYR A 125 15.83 -14.24 -3.87
N LEU A 126 15.30 -13.45 -4.82
CA LEU A 126 16.12 -12.73 -5.81
C LEU A 126 16.98 -11.60 -5.20
N ARG A 127 16.65 -11.12 -3.99
CA ARG A 127 17.40 -10.09 -3.25
C ARG A 127 17.68 -8.81 -4.06
N GLU A 128 16.77 -8.44 -4.95
CA GLU A 128 16.90 -7.19 -5.70
C GLU A 128 16.83 -5.98 -4.75
N ASN A 129 17.69 -4.99 -4.97
CA ASN A 129 17.70 -3.77 -4.17
C ASN A 129 16.38 -3.01 -4.32
N ARG A 130 15.87 -2.49 -3.19
CA ARG A 130 14.66 -1.66 -3.20
C ARG A 130 15.00 -0.23 -3.64
N GLN A 131 14.04 0.45 -4.25
CA GLN A 131 14.15 1.86 -4.65
C GLN A 131 13.80 2.82 -3.52
N ILE A 132 13.85 2.38 -2.26
CA ILE A 132 13.51 3.18 -1.09
C ILE A 132 14.61 3.07 -0.03
N PRO A 133 14.89 4.14 0.73
CA PRO A 133 15.96 4.14 1.74
C PRO A 133 15.64 3.23 2.92
N ASP A 134 16.68 2.71 3.59
CA ASP A 134 16.55 1.75 4.69
C ASP A 134 15.77 2.31 5.90
N GLU A 135 15.88 3.62 6.17
CA GLU A 135 15.08 4.27 7.21
C GLU A 135 13.57 4.12 6.94
N LEU A 136 13.14 4.31 5.70
CA LEU A 136 11.75 4.15 5.29
C LEU A 136 11.32 2.68 5.36
N VAL A 137 12.22 1.74 5.04
CA VAL A 137 11.98 0.29 5.22
C VAL A 137 11.66 -0.04 6.69
N GLN A 138 12.46 0.49 7.62
CA GLN A 138 12.25 0.26 9.06
C GLN A 138 10.92 0.87 9.54
N PHE A 139 10.63 2.11 9.10
CA PHE A 139 9.38 2.79 9.43
C PHE A 139 8.15 2.02 8.94
N ILE A 140 8.13 1.62 7.66
CA ILE A 140 7.02 0.86 7.05
C ILE A 140 6.74 -0.41 7.86
N ARG A 141 7.80 -1.16 8.20
CA ARG A 141 7.68 -2.43 8.92
C ARG A 141 7.18 -2.25 10.34
N LYS A 142 7.65 -1.22 11.04
CA LYS A 142 7.17 -0.86 12.38
C LYS A 142 5.67 -0.51 12.33
N GLU A 143 5.25 0.37 11.42
CA GLU A 143 3.84 0.74 11.29
C GLU A 143 2.95 -0.46 10.93
N GLN A 144 3.44 -1.35 10.06
CA GLN A 144 2.72 -2.58 9.70
C GLN A 144 2.56 -3.55 10.89
N LEU A 145 3.60 -3.73 11.70
CA LEU A 145 3.49 -4.55 12.92
C LEU A 145 2.53 -3.94 13.93
N ASP A 146 2.60 -2.62 14.15
CA ASP A 146 1.66 -1.91 15.01
C ASP A 146 0.21 -2.14 14.55
N ARG A 147 -0.06 -2.15 13.25
CA ARG A 147 -1.40 -2.44 12.71
C ARG A 147 -1.88 -3.86 12.98
N ILE A 148 -0.98 -4.82 13.06
CA ILE A 148 -1.33 -6.22 13.38
C ILE A 148 -1.69 -6.32 14.86
N PHE A 149 -0.86 -5.76 15.74
CA PHE A 149 -1.01 -5.94 17.19
C PHE A 149 -1.98 -4.97 17.85
N LYS A 150 -2.02 -3.71 17.39
CA LYS A 150 -2.89 -2.64 17.92
C LYS A 150 -4.15 -2.45 17.07
N GLY A 151 -4.30 -3.23 16.01
CA GLY A 151 -5.36 -3.10 15.01
C GLY A 151 -5.14 -1.93 14.06
N ASN A 152 -6.04 -1.78 13.07
CA ASN A 152 -5.92 -0.74 12.03
C ASN A 152 -6.33 0.68 12.50
N LYS A 153 -6.32 0.95 13.82
CA LYS A 153 -6.69 2.24 14.41
C LYS A 153 -5.63 3.30 14.07
N ILE A 154 -6.07 4.49 13.70
CA ILE A 154 -5.16 5.62 13.39
C ILE A 154 -4.85 6.34 14.71
N PRO A 155 -3.58 6.57 15.04
CA PRO A 155 -3.21 7.34 16.22
C PRO A 155 -3.91 8.70 16.24
N GLY A 156 -4.34 9.19 17.41
CA GLY A 156 -5.16 10.40 17.53
C GLY A 156 -4.49 11.63 16.93
N GLU A 157 -3.18 11.74 17.12
CA GLU A 157 -2.34 12.78 16.56
C GLU A 157 -2.32 12.78 15.02
N MET A 158 -2.60 11.65 14.38
CA MET A 158 -2.67 11.50 12.91
C MET A 158 -4.09 11.64 12.35
N GLN A 159 -5.10 11.81 13.20
CA GLN A 159 -6.46 12.06 12.76
C GLN A 159 -6.60 13.52 12.29
N ILE A 160 -7.51 13.71 11.34
CA ILE A 160 -7.93 15.02 10.85
C ILE A 160 -9.38 15.22 11.29
N GLU A 161 -9.65 16.31 11.99
CA GLU A 161 -11.02 16.77 12.21
C GLU A 161 -11.55 17.21 10.85
N ALA A 162 -12.55 16.51 10.34
CA ALA A 162 -13.26 16.98 9.15
C ALA A 162 -13.99 18.26 9.58
N SER A 163 -13.52 19.42 9.11
CA SER A 163 -14.28 20.66 9.17
C SER A 163 -15.60 20.43 8.42
N GLU A 164 -16.72 20.63 9.11
CA GLU A 164 -18.08 20.62 8.53
C GLU A 164 -18.23 21.57 7.34
#